data_AF-A0A9Q5JFL6-F1
#
_entry.id   AF-A0A9Q5JFL6-F1
#
_cell.length_a   1.000
_cell.length_b   1.000
_cell.length_c   1.000
_cell.angle_alpha   90.00
_cell.angle_beta   90.00
_cell.angle_gamma   90.00
#
_symmetry.space_group_name_H-M   'P 1'
#
loop_
_entity.id
_entity.type
_entity.pdbx_description
1 polymer ?
#
loop_
_entity_poly.entity_id
_entity_poly.type
_entity_poly.pdbx_seq_one_letter_code
_entity_poly.pdbx_strand_id
1 'polypeptide(L)'
;MQETDYINWWEATKETGLEEVKETFVDLFSKADFIPSIYHPILYKYLRNSQMKHWDKELFSFSQEKIQEIENSIGTEKMTITLLSNFHLLSNAYQNLLDLEERIMLMNRFKGSEELKAKIFSINIYNDLLNTVFGELLKLFIEFESEKDGKNLFQKTLTPQIDFLSSPKRGYQKITDLADSNIRNAISHGGVKASGSKMSFSYRKGSQHLQHESTVFDFKDSLLQLFDGVSAIILSWFGYLCEENISYNEVYGNDSVHDDTSHFFEKLSMSTLFTTCDKVYQLDIDNETGKRQHINVEFIGTDLDINSRIFLGIYTAERVFQLRQLALEDTIMVSFKSPKVANSFFTVDCSVINDLSNGKIDTEEASQIIWKSKNILMFPINDEDRNEFEDNFRYYPDIENDDFYITEIEDISFDDQKRFKAVAYLKRAKRPNHVKNAVSEIINLIKPLENYGFSSNKVKHGKMDADIIYLVLYKKEVRRGKDRALLPNNDNFIAQIQYDIDMKFPINNSFVDKYLKKRHEKTIQYNWNPNF
;
A
#
# COMPACT_ATOMS: atom_id res chain seq x y z
N MET A 1 6.55 -4.91 -32.45
CA MET A 1 6.29 -3.83 -31.47
C MET A 1 6.84 -4.14 -30.07
N GLN A 2 7.29 -5.37 -29.77
CA GLN A 2 7.87 -5.74 -28.47
C GLN A 2 9.35 -5.35 -28.28
N GLU A 3 10.18 -5.27 -29.33
CA GLU A 3 11.60 -4.91 -29.18
C GLU A 3 11.88 -3.41 -28.94
N THR A 4 10.87 -2.54 -29.07
CA THR A 4 11.00 -1.08 -28.89
C THR A 4 10.29 -0.55 -27.65
N ASP A 5 9.76 -1.41 -26.79
CA ASP A 5 9.12 -1.00 -25.53
C ASP A 5 10.17 -0.64 -24.48
N TYR A 6 10.03 0.53 -23.85
CA TYR A 6 10.94 0.98 -22.79
C TYR A 6 10.98 0.02 -21.59
N ILE A 7 9.90 -0.70 -21.30
CA ILE A 7 9.86 -1.69 -20.21
C ILE A 7 10.81 -2.84 -20.53
N ASN A 8 10.73 -3.40 -21.73
CA ASN A 8 11.59 -4.50 -22.15
C ASN A 8 13.07 -4.08 -22.15
N TRP A 9 13.36 -2.87 -22.63
CA TRP A 9 14.71 -2.32 -22.54
C TRP A 9 15.17 -2.13 -21.09
N TRP A 10 14.30 -1.59 -20.24
CA TRP A 10 14.61 -1.34 -18.83
C TRP A 10 14.91 -2.64 -18.09
N GLU A 11 14.01 -3.63 -18.17
CA GLU A 11 14.16 -4.91 -17.50
C GLU A 11 15.41 -5.67 -17.97
N ALA A 12 15.75 -5.58 -19.27
CA ALA A 12 16.93 -6.24 -19.82
C ALA A 12 18.26 -5.55 -19.47
N THR A 13 18.26 -4.25 -19.19
CA THR A 13 19.49 -3.46 -19.03
C THR A 13 19.72 -2.89 -17.64
N LYS A 14 18.66 -2.77 -16.82
CA LYS A 14 18.68 -2.14 -15.49
C LYS A 14 18.28 -3.09 -14.36
N GLU A 15 17.60 -4.18 -14.66
CA GLU A 15 17.09 -5.12 -13.67
C GLU A 15 17.66 -6.52 -13.91
N THR A 16 17.56 -7.38 -12.89
CA THR A 16 18.10 -8.75 -12.93
C THR A 16 17.04 -9.76 -12.53
N GLY A 17 17.05 -10.94 -13.13
CA GLY A 17 16.09 -12.01 -12.82
C GLY A 17 14.96 -12.16 -13.85
N LEU A 18 14.95 -11.34 -14.91
CA LEU A 18 14.05 -11.52 -16.03
C LEU A 18 14.19 -12.90 -16.68
N GLU A 19 15.43 -13.37 -16.89
CA GLU A 19 15.66 -14.70 -17.46
C GLU A 19 15.17 -15.83 -16.54
N GLU A 20 15.30 -15.69 -15.21
CA GLU A 20 14.75 -16.67 -14.26
C GLU A 20 13.21 -16.70 -14.30
N VAL A 21 12.55 -15.54 -14.49
CA VAL A 21 11.10 -15.47 -14.73
C VAL A 21 10.74 -16.23 -16.00
N LYS A 22 11.42 -15.94 -17.11
CA LYS A 22 11.13 -16.61 -18.39
C LYS A 22 11.35 -18.11 -18.29
N GLU A 23 12.53 -18.55 -17.85
CA GLU A 23 12.85 -19.98 -17.72
C GLU A 23 11.83 -20.72 -16.84
N THR A 24 11.51 -20.16 -15.67
CA THR A 24 10.61 -20.85 -14.73
C THR A 24 9.18 -20.95 -15.26
N PHE A 25 8.64 -19.88 -15.85
CA PHE A 25 7.23 -19.82 -16.21
C PHE A 25 6.93 -20.28 -17.63
N VAL A 26 7.87 -20.20 -18.57
CA VAL A 26 7.71 -20.84 -19.89
C VAL A 26 7.58 -22.35 -19.72
N ASP A 27 8.41 -22.95 -18.85
CA ASP A 27 8.32 -24.39 -18.56
C ASP A 27 7.01 -24.76 -17.83
N LEU A 28 6.49 -23.85 -17.00
CA LEU A 28 5.26 -24.07 -16.23
C LEU A 28 3.99 -23.86 -17.08
N PHE A 29 4.03 -22.97 -18.06
CA PHE A 29 2.93 -22.62 -18.94
C PHE A 29 3.15 -23.30 -20.30
N SER A 30 2.86 -24.59 -20.36
CA SER A 30 3.24 -25.49 -21.45
C SER A 30 2.83 -25.06 -22.87
N LYS A 31 1.85 -24.16 -23.03
CA LYS A 31 1.45 -23.62 -24.34
C LYS A 31 2.09 -22.28 -24.68
N ALA A 32 2.80 -21.63 -23.75
CA ALA A 32 3.38 -20.32 -23.96
C ALA A 32 4.74 -20.41 -24.65
N ASP A 33 4.87 -19.84 -25.85
CA ASP A 33 6.17 -19.71 -26.54
C ASP A 33 7.06 -18.63 -25.91
N PHE A 34 6.46 -17.64 -25.26
CA PHE A 34 7.13 -16.57 -24.52
C PHE A 34 6.19 -15.99 -23.45
N ILE A 35 6.74 -15.22 -22.51
CA ILE A 35 5.96 -14.52 -21.49
C ILE A 35 5.78 -13.05 -21.88
N PRO A 36 4.54 -12.53 -21.99
CA PRO A 36 4.32 -11.11 -22.25
C PRO A 36 4.83 -10.23 -21.10
N SER A 37 5.47 -9.11 -21.46
CA SER A 37 6.15 -8.25 -20.48
C SER A 37 5.23 -7.63 -19.43
N ILE A 38 3.97 -7.40 -19.79
CA ILE A 38 2.93 -6.92 -18.87
C ILE A 38 2.74 -7.85 -17.65
N TYR A 39 3.13 -9.13 -17.74
CA TYR A 39 3.02 -10.11 -16.65
C TYR A 39 4.32 -10.35 -15.88
N HIS A 40 5.48 -9.89 -16.37
CA HIS A 40 6.76 -10.00 -15.66
C HIS A 40 6.69 -9.52 -14.20
N PRO A 41 6.14 -8.33 -13.86
CA PRO A 41 6.03 -7.88 -12.47
C PRO A 41 5.21 -8.82 -11.58
N ILE A 42 4.17 -9.46 -12.12
CA ILE A 42 3.33 -10.39 -11.37
C ILE A 42 4.10 -11.67 -11.10
N LEU A 43 4.65 -12.28 -12.16
CA LEU A 43 5.34 -13.55 -12.10
C LEU A 43 6.62 -13.47 -11.26
N TYR A 44 7.31 -12.33 -11.29
CA TYR A 44 8.47 -12.11 -10.43
C TYR A 44 8.13 -12.17 -8.94
N LYS A 45 6.96 -11.70 -8.52
CA LYS A 45 6.49 -11.84 -7.13
C LYS A 45 6.32 -13.31 -6.76
N TYR A 46 5.80 -14.15 -7.66
CA TYR A 46 5.68 -15.60 -7.44
C TYR A 46 7.03 -16.32 -7.34
N LEU A 47 8.14 -15.70 -7.73
CA LEU A 47 9.50 -16.25 -7.51
C LEU A 47 10.17 -15.72 -6.26
N ARG A 48 10.03 -14.41 -5.99
CA ARG A 48 10.86 -13.72 -5.00
C ARG A 48 10.14 -13.29 -3.74
N ASN A 49 8.84 -13.04 -3.80
CA ASN A 49 8.10 -12.60 -2.63
C ASN A 49 8.12 -13.68 -1.54
N SER A 50 8.32 -13.27 -0.29
CA SER A 50 8.51 -14.17 0.84
C SER A 50 7.32 -15.06 1.16
N GLN A 51 6.10 -14.66 0.83
CA GLN A 51 4.91 -15.48 1.01
C GLN A 51 4.47 -16.09 -0.32
N MET A 52 4.36 -15.29 -1.38
CA MET A 52 3.73 -15.75 -2.64
C MET A 52 4.48 -16.90 -3.31
N LYS A 53 5.80 -17.05 -3.09
CA LYS A 53 6.60 -18.16 -3.64
C LYS A 53 6.22 -19.55 -3.12
N HIS A 54 5.38 -19.63 -2.09
CA HIS A 54 4.95 -20.87 -1.43
C HIS A 54 3.61 -21.41 -1.95
N TRP A 55 3.13 -20.93 -3.10
CA TRP A 55 1.89 -21.37 -3.74
C TRP A 55 1.78 -22.91 -3.90
N ASP A 56 0.55 -23.41 -3.78
CA ASP A 56 0.24 -24.85 -3.85
C ASP A 56 0.32 -25.41 -5.28
N LYS A 57 1.28 -26.31 -5.53
CA LYS A 57 1.50 -26.92 -6.86
C LYS A 57 0.39 -27.86 -7.32
N GLU A 58 -0.19 -28.61 -6.40
CA GLU A 58 -1.26 -29.55 -6.73
C GLU A 58 -2.53 -28.79 -7.10
N LEU A 59 -2.81 -27.72 -6.36
CA LEU A 59 -3.97 -26.88 -6.63
C LEU A 59 -3.79 -26.02 -7.88
N PHE A 60 -2.57 -25.54 -8.16
CA PHE A 60 -2.24 -24.90 -9.43
C PHE A 60 -2.57 -25.81 -10.61
N SER A 61 -2.06 -27.05 -10.59
CA SER A 61 -2.28 -28.03 -11.66
C SER A 61 -3.77 -28.36 -11.82
N PHE A 62 -4.47 -28.58 -10.71
CA PHE A 62 -5.92 -28.81 -10.72
C PHE A 62 -6.69 -27.61 -11.29
N SER A 63 -6.27 -26.39 -10.99
CA SER A 63 -6.92 -25.17 -11.49
C SER A 63 -6.69 -25.00 -12.99
N GLN A 64 -5.48 -25.28 -13.49
CA GLN A 64 -5.20 -25.31 -14.94
C GLN A 64 -6.07 -26.34 -15.66
N GLU A 65 -6.21 -27.55 -15.12
CA GLU A 65 -7.10 -28.58 -15.67
C GLU A 65 -8.54 -28.08 -15.75
N LYS A 66 -9.03 -27.40 -14.71
CA LYS A 66 -10.38 -26.81 -14.70
C LYS A 66 -10.56 -25.70 -15.72
N ILE A 67 -9.58 -24.80 -15.84
CA ILE A 67 -9.58 -23.74 -16.85
C ILE A 67 -9.64 -24.37 -18.26
N GLN A 68 -8.86 -25.41 -18.52
CA GLN A 68 -8.88 -26.13 -19.80
C GLN A 68 -10.21 -26.84 -20.04
N GLU A 69 -10.79 -27.49 -19.03
CA GLU A 69 -12.11 -28.11 -19.12
C GLU A 69 -13.20 -27.10 -19.48
N ILE A 70 -13.14 -25.90 -18.89
CA ILE A 70 -14.05 -24.80 -19.21
C ILE A 70 -13.87 -24.39 -20.67
N GLU A 71 -12.65 -24.04 -21.08
CA GLU A 71 -12.34 -23.62 -22.45
C GLU A 71 -12.78 -24.67 -23.48
N ASN A 72 -12.50 -25.94 -23.25
CA ASN A 72 -12.93 -27.03 -24.13
C ASN A 72 -14.46 -27.13 -24.26
N SER A 73 -15.20 -26.67 -23.25
CA SER A 73 -16.66 -26.74 -23.23
C SER A 73 -17.35 -25.53 -23.87
N ILE A 74 -16.80 -24.33 -23.72
CA ILE A 74 -17.40 -23.08 -24.24
C ILE A 74 -16.68 -22.53 -25.49
N GLY A 75 -15.46 -22.98 -25.77
CA GLY A 75 -14.60 -22.47 -26.84
C GLY A 75 -13.80 -21.22 -26.45
N THR A 76 -12.64 -21.04 -27.08
CA THR A 76 -11.67 -19.96 -26.78
C THR A 76 -12.29 -18.56 -26.89
N GLU A 77 -13.08 -18.27 -27.93
CA GLU A 77 -13.70 -16.94 -28.10
C GLU A 77 -14.58 -16.55 -26.90
N LYS A 78 -15.47 -17.48 -26.49
CA LYS A 78 -16.35 -17.26 -25.33
C LYS A 78 -15.57 -17.23 -24.01
N MET A 79 -14.53 -18.04 -23.90
CA MET A 79 -13.61 -18.05 -22.76
C MET A 79 -12.98 -16.67 -22.57
N THR A 80 -12.38 -16.10 -23.62
CA THR A 80 -11.76 -14.76 -23.58
C THR A 80 -12.78 -13.67 -23.25
N ILE A 81 -13.93 -13.63 -23.91
CA ILE A 81 -14.97 -12.62 -23.65
C ILE A 81 -15.47 -12.70 -22.20
N THR A 82 -15.73 -13.91 -21.70
CA THR A 82 -16.22 -14.13 -20.33
C THR A 82 -15.15 -13.76 -19.30
N LEU A 83 -13.89 -14.11 -19.56
CA LEU A 83 -12.76 -13.75 -18.71
C LEU A 83 -12.60 -12.23 -18.62
N LEU A 84 -12.52 -11.53 -19.77
CA LEU A 84 -12.26 -10.09 -19.81
C LEU A 84 -13.41 -9.27 -19.18
N SER A 85 -14.66 -9.65 -19.44
CA SER A 85 -15.84 -9.00 -18.82
C SER A 85 -15.89 -9.20 -17.30
N ASN A 86 -15.34 -10.30 -16.78
CA ASN A 86 -15.31 -10.61 -15.35
C ASN A 86 -13.92 -10.50 -14.71
N PHE A 87 -12.95 -9.92 -15.43
CA PHE A 87 -11.56 -9.91 -14.99
C PHE A 87 -11.33 -9.09 -13.71
N HIS A 88 -12.21 -8.11 -13.44
CA HIS A 88 -12.23 -7.36 -12.19
C HIS A 88 -12.23 -8.28 -10.96
N LEU A 89 -12.86 -9.46 -11.04
CA LEU A 89 -12.83 -10.46 -9.96
C LEU A 89 -11.41 -11.00 -9.72
N LEU A 90 -10.68 -11.32 -10.79
CA LEU A 90 -9.31 -11.80 -10.71
C LEU A 90 -8.35 -10.69 -10.27
N SER A 91 -8.47 -9.49 -10.82
CA SER A 91 -7.62 -8.36 -10.44
C SER A 91 -7.83 -7.96 -8.99
N ASN A 92 -9.08 -7.95 -8.52
CA ASN A 92 -9.41 -7.67 -7.11
C ASN A 92 -8.88 -8.78 -6.20
N ALA A 93 -9.02 -10.06 -6.58
CA ALA A 93 -8.46 -11.16 -5.82
C ALA A 93 -6.93 -11.03 -5.69
N TYR A 94 -6.23 -10.73 -6.79
CA TYR A 94 -4.78 -10.52 -6.79
C TYR A 94 -4.34 -9.32 -5.96
N GLN A 95 -4.99 -8.15 -6.11
CA GLN A 95 -4.65 -6.96 -5.32
C GLN A 95 -4.88 -7.19 -3.82
N ASN A 96 -6.03 -7.77 -3.44
CA ASN A 96 -6.31 -8.11 -2.05
C ASN A 96 -5.30 -9.14 -1.49
N LEU A 97 -4.83 -10.08 -2.32
CA LEU A 97 -3.79 -11.03 -1.90
C LEU A 97 -2.48 -10.31 -1.55
N LEU A 98 -2.09 -9.30 -2.32
CA LEU A 98 -0.90 -8.48 -2.03
C LEU A 98 -1.05 -7.71 -0.71
N ASP A 99 -2.21 -7.08 -0.47
CA ASP A 99 -2.48 -6.39 0.81
C ASP A 99 -2.41 -7.36 2.01
N LEU A 100 -2.90 -8.59 1.82
CA LEU A 100 -2.85 -9.63 2.84
C LEU A 100 -1.43 -10.16 3.05
N GLU A 101 -0.60 -10.20 2.01
CA GLU A 101 0.81 -10.54 2.11
C GLU A 101 1.57 -9.55 3.01
N GLU A 102 1.37 -8.24 2.80
CA GLU A 102 1.96 -7.20 3.66
C GLU A 102 1.55 -7.37 5.13
N ARG A 103 0.28 -7.71 5.38
CA ARG A 103 -0.23 -7.98 6.74
C ARG A 103 0.36 -9.24 7.35
N ILE A 104 0.57 -10.30 6.57
CA ILE A 104 1.27 -11.51 7.03
C ILE A 104 2.73 -11.16 7.38
N MET A 105 3.39 -10.33 6.59
CA MET A 105 4.74 -9.85 6.88
C MET A 105 4.79 -9.05 8.18
N LEU A 106 3.84 -8.13 8.41
CA LEU A 106 3.70 -7.41 9.67
C LEU A 106 3.43 -8.35 10.86
N MET A 107 2.55 -9.34 10.69
CA MET A 107 2.25 -10.36 11.70
C MET A 107 3.50 -11.17 12.09
N ASN A 108 4.28 -11.60 11.10
CA ASN A 108 5.50 -12.37 11.32
C ASN A 108 6.59 -11.53 12.01
N ARG A 109 6.61 -10.23 11.72
CA ARG A 109 7.54 -9.26 12.32
C ARG A 109 7.12 -8.79 13.72
N PHE A 110 5.84 -8.90 14.08
CA PHE A 110 5.33 -8.48 15.39
C PHE A 110 5.90 -9.33 16.54
N LYS A 111 6.41 -8.66 17.59
CA LYS A 111 7.07 -9.33 18.74
C LYS A 111 6.15 -9.64 19.93
N GLY A 112 4.84 -9.38 19.82
CA GLY A 112 3.89 -9.74 20.88
C GLY A 112 3.62 -11.24 20.98
N SER A 113 2.83 -11.64 21.99
CA SER A 113 2.47 -13.05 22.20
C SER A 113 1.68 -13.62 21.02
N GLU A 114 1.73 -14.95 20.83
CA GLU A 114 0.95 -15.62 19.77
C GLU A 114 -0.57 -15.40 19.94
N GLU A 115 -1.06 -15.32 21.17
CA GLU A 115 -2.45 -14.92 21.44
C GLU A 115 -2.77 -13.53 20.88
N LEU A 116 -1.87 -12.56 21.10
CA LEU A 116 -2.05 -11.20 20.62
C LEU A 116 -1.91 -11.13 19.09
N LYS A 117 -0.99 -11.89 18.50
CA LYS A 117 -0.88 -12.04 17.03
C LYS A 117 -2.18 -12.58 16.43
N ALA A 118 -2.74 -13.63 17.02
CA ALA A 118 -3.99 -14.21 16.55
C ALA A 118 -5.15 -13.19 16.59
N LYS A 119 -5.25 -12.44 17.68
CA LYS A 119 -6.29 -11.41 17.89
C LYS A 119 -6.15 -10.21 16.97
N ILE A 120 -4.93 -9.74 16.72
CA ILE A 120 -4.69 -8.55 15.89
C ILE A 120 -4.69 -8.91 14.40
N PHE A 121 -4.02 -10.00 14.04
CA PHE A 121 -3.70 -10.34 12.65
C PHE A 121 -4.44 -11.58 12.15
N SER A 122 -4.15 -12.76 12.70
CA SER A 122 -4.49 -14.04 12.04
C SER A 122 -5.98 -14.20 11.77
N ILE A 123 -6.85 -13.87 12.73
CA ILE A 123 -8.31 -13.98 12.56
C ILE A 123 -8.80 -13.07 11.43
N ASN A 124 -8.32 -11.82 11.40
CA ASN A 124 -8.71 -10.84 10.39
C ASN A 124 -8.17 -11.21 9.01
N ILE A 125 -6.90 -11.64 8.91
CA ILE A 125 -6.28 -12.07 7.65
C ILE A 125 -7.04 -13.27 7.07
N TYR A 126 -7.35 -14.28 7.90
CA TYR A 126 -8.12 -15.45 7.46
C TYR A 126 -9.52 -15.06 6.97
N ASN A 127 -10.20 -14.18 7.71
CA ASN A 127 -11.51 -13.68 7.32
C ASN A 127 -11.48 -12.96 5.96
N ASP A 128 -10.47 -12.12 5.76
CA ASP A 128 -10.34 -11.33 4.54
C ASP A 128 -9.95 -12.24 3.35
N LEU A 129 -9.02 -13.19 3.54
CA LEU A 129 -8.72 -14.22 2.54
C LEU A 129 -9.97 -14.94 2.03
N LEU A 130 -10.86 -15.33 2.95
CA LEU A 130 -12.11 -16.00 2.58
C LEU A 130 -13.08 -15.09 1.84
N ASN A 131 -13.31 -13.89 2.35
CA ASN A 131 -14.40 -13.04 1.85
C ASN A 131 -14.01 -12.16 0.66
N THR A 132 -12.73 -11.80 0.52
CA THR A 132 -12.25 -10.93 -0.56
C THR A 132 -11.52 -11.70 -1.64
N VAL A 133 -10.51 -12.52 -1.31
CA VAL A 133 -9.73 -13.23 -2.34
C VAL A 133 -10.48 -14.47 -2.83
N PHE A 134 -10.76 -15.40 -1.93
CA PHE A 134 -11.37 -16.68 -2.27
C PHE A 134 -12.77 -16.50 -2.86
N GLY A 135 -13.59 -15.63 -2.26
CA GLY A 135 -14.93 -15.32 -2.75
C GLY A 135 -14.96 -14.77 -4.18
N GLU A 136 -14.03 -13.88 -4.56
CA GLU A 136 -13.95 -13.36 -5.94
C GLU A 136 -13.55 -14.47 -6.92
N LEU A 137 -12.62 -15.34 -6.55
CA LEU A 137 -12.21 -16.49 -7.37
C LEU A 137 -13.36 -17.49 -7.59
N LEU A 138 -14.16 -17.79 -6.55
CA LEU A 138 -15.32 -18.65 -6.70
C LEU A 138 -16.39 -18.02 -7.59
N LYS A 139 -16.63 -16.70 -7.48
CA LYS A 139 -17.53 -15.99 -8.39
C LYS A 139 -17.06 -16.13 -9.84
N LEU A 140 -15.76 -15.98 -10.10
CA LEU A 140 -15.21 -16.12 -11.45
C LEU A 140 -15.50 -17.51 -12.04
N PHE A 141 -15.26 -18.59 -11.29
CA PHE A 141 -15.64 -19.94 -11.73
C PHE A 141 -17.15 -20.10 -11.96
N ILE A 142 -17.99 -19.45 -11.15
CA ILE A 142 -19.46 -19.47 -11.30
C ILE A 142 -19.90 -18.73 -12.58
N GLU A 143 -19.24 -17.65 -12.96
CA GLU A 143 -19.51 -16.96 -14.24
C GLU A 143 -19.22 -17.88 -15.44
N PHE A 144 -18.11 -18.62 -15.40
CA PHE A 144 -17.83 -19.63 -16.43
C PHE A 144 -18.83 -20.79 -16.45
N GLU A 145 -19.24 -21.28 -15.28
CA GLU A 145 -20.30 -22.31 -15.22
C GLU A 145 -21.66 -21.76 -15.67
N SER A 146 -21.91 -20.45 -15.54
CA SER A 146 -23.10 -19.78 -16.07
C SER A 146 -23.09 -19.76 -17.60
N GLU A 147 -21.95 -19.43 -18.21
CA GLU A 147 -21.78 -19.47 -19.67
C GLU A 147 -21.92 -20.90 -20.21
N LYS A 148 -21.30 -21.88 -19.54
CA LYS A 148 -21.38 -23.30 -19.90
C LYS A 148 -22.81 -23.86 -19.86
N ASP A 149 -23.60 -23.47 -18.86
CA ASP A 149 -25.00 -23.90 -18.72
C ASP A 149 -25.99 -23.00 -19.50
N GLY A 150 -25.53 -21.88 -20.07
CA GLY A 150 -26.37 -20.90 -20.77
C GLY A 150 -27.40 -20.19 -19.88
N LYS A 151 -27.11 -20.01 -18.59
CA LYS A 151 -28.01 -19.35 -17.63
C LYS A 151 -27.22 -18.69 -16.50
N ASN A 152 -27.77 -17.62 -15.92
CA ASN A 152 -27.16 -16.95 -14.78
C ASN A 152 -27.23 -17.83 -13.50
N LEU A 153 -26.07 -18.18 -12.95
CA LEU A 153 -25.91 -18.99 -11.73
C LEU A 153 -25.38 -18.20 -10.53
N PHE A 154 -25.48 -16.88 -10.57
CA PHE A 154 -24.97 -15.97 -9.56
C PHE A 154 -25.31 -16.40 -8.13
N GLN A 155 -24.28 -16.41 -7.28
CA GLN A 155 -24.39 -16.74 -5.85
C GLN A 155 -23.92 -15.55 -5.01
N LYS A 156 -24.83 -15.02 -4.18
CA LYS A 156 -24.62 -13.77 -3.44
C LYS A 156 -23.57 -13.88 -2.32
N THR A 157 -23.49 -15.01 -1.63
CA THR A 157 -22.66 -15.17 -0.43
C THR A 157 -21.73 -16.38 -0.56
N LEU A 158 -20.66 -16.39 0.23
CA LEU A 158 -19.59 -17.40 0.14
C LEU A 158 -20.10 -18.84 0.38
N THR A 159 -21.06 -19.04 1.28
CA THR A 159 -21.60 -20.40 1.54
C THR A 159 -22.31 -20.99 0.31
N PRO A 160 -23.32 -20.32 -0.30
CA PRO A 160 -23.88 -20.76 -1.57
C PRO A 160 -22.85 -20.93 -2.70
N GLN A 161 -21.82 -20.10 -2.78
CA GLN A 161 -20.75 -20.24 -3.78
C GLN A 161 -20.01 -21.57 -3.62
N ILE A 162 -19.57 -21.87 -2.39
CA ILE A 162 -18.92 -23.13 -2.04
C ILE A 162 -19.85 -24.32 -2.32
N ASP A 163 -21.07 -24.30 -1.79
CA ASP A 163 -22.02 -25.41 -1.92
C ASP A 163 -22.38 -25.72 -3.38
N PHE A 164 -22.45 -24.68 -4.23
CA PHE A 164 -22.71 -24.84 -5.65
C PHE A 164 -21.53 -25.50 -6.38
N LEU A 165 -20.30 -25.02 -6.14
CA LEU A 165 -19.08 -25.51 -6.80
C LEU A 165 -18.62 -26.87 -6.28
N SER A 166 -18.91 -27.19 -5.01
CA SER A 166 -18.62 -28.49 -4.38
C SER A 166 -19.56 -29.60 -4.84
N SER A 167 -20.60 -29.28 -5.62
CA SER A 167 -21.50 -30.31 -6.13
C SER A 167 -20.74 -31.30 -7.03
N PRO A 168 -21.02 -32.62 -6.93
CA PRO A 168 -20.33 -33.63 -7.75
C PRO A 168 -20.44 -33.40 -9.26
N LYS A 169 -21.45 -32.64 -9.71
CA LYS A 169 -21.63 -32.25 -11.11
C LYS A 169 -20.55 -31.28 -11.60
N ARG A 170 -20.07 -30.39 -10.71
CA ARG A 170 -19.12 -29.31 -11.05
C ARG A 170 -17.68 -29.73 -10.77
N GLY A 171 -17.46 -30.46 -9.68
CA GLY A 171 -16.20 -31.11 -9.40
C GLY A 171 -15.07 -30.16 -8.99
N TYR A 172 -15.37 -29.05 -8.29
CA TYR A 172 -14.37 -28.11 -7.76
C TYR A 172 -13.99 -28.42 -6.30
N GLN A 173 -14.17 -29.67 -5.84
CA GLN A 173 -14.04 -30.04 -4.44
C GLN A 173 -12.68 -29.64 -3.83
N LYS A 174 -11.57 -29.85 -4.56
CA LYS A 174 -10.22 -29.46 -4.12
C LYS A 174 -10.07 -27.95 -3.87
N ILE A 175 -10.77 -27.11 -4.64
CA ILE A 175 -10.77 -25.66 -4.45
C ILE A 175 -11.68 -25.30 -3.27
N THR A 176 -12.88 -25.88 -3.20
CA THR A 176 -13.84 -25.55 -2.15
C THR A 176 -13.42 -26.00 -0.75
N ASP A 177 -12.60 -27.07 -0.66
CA ASP A 177 -12.10 -27.62 0.59
C ASP A 177 -11.01 -26.77 1.26
N LEU A 178 -10.47 -25.75 0.58
CA LEU A 178 -9.56 -24.79 1.19
C LEU A 178 -10.19 -24.03 2.37
N ALA A 179 -11.51 -23.83 2.33
CA ALA A 179 -12.23 -23.06 3.34
C ALA A 179 -12.90 -23.97 4.37
N ASP A 180 -12.42 -23.95 5.62
CA ASP A 180 -13.11 -24.62 6.71
C ASP A 180 -14.43 -23.87 7.03
N SER A 181 -15.54 -24.48 6.64
CA SER A 181 -16.89 -23.94 6.83
C SER A 181 -17.22 -23.63 8.30
N ASN A 182 -16.69 -24.39 9.26
CA ASN A 182 -16.95 -24.21 10.69
C ASN A 182 -16.18 -23.01 11.24
N ILE A 183 -14.89 -22.93 10.92
CA ILE A 183 -14.02 -21.80 11.31
C ILE A 183 -14.58 -20.50 10.74
N ARG A 184 -14.93 -20.49 9.45
CA ARG A 184 -15.57 -19.32 8.81
C ARG A 184 -16.85 -18.90 9.53
N ASN A 185 -17.78 -19.83 9.74
CA ASN A 185 -19.06 -19.52 10.36
C ASN A 185 -18.88 -18.94 11.78
N ALA A 186 -17.88 -19.42 12.52
CA ALA A 186 -17.55 -18.84 13.82
C ALA A 186 -16.99 -17.41 13.68
N ILE A 187 -16.05 -17.17 12.76
CA ILE A 187 -15.47 -15.84 12.50
C ILE A 187 -16.54 -14.83 12.08
N SER A 188 -17.37 -15.15 11.09
CA SER A 188 -18.38 -14.23 10.55
C SER A 188 -19.44 -13.81 11.58
N HIS A 189 -19.61 -14.57 12.66
CA HIS A 189 -20.55 -14.27 13.75
C HIS A 189 -19.86 -13.85 15.06
N GLY A 190 -18.56 -13.54 15.03
CA GLY A 190 -17.80 -13.10 16.20
C GLY A 190 -17.61 -14.17 17.27
N GLY A 191 -17.79 -15.45 16.91
CA GLY A 191 -17.71 -16.61 17.79
C GLY A 191 -16.28 -17.12 18.02
N VAL A 192 -15.25 -16.26 17.95
CA VAL A 192 -13.86 -16.67 18.08
C VAL A 192 -13.25 -16.11 19.36
N LYS A 193 -12.61 -16.98 20.15
CA LYS A 193 -11.81 -16.58 21.31
C LYS A 193 -10.44 -17.22 21.24
N ALA A 194 -9.40 -16.42 21.44
CA ALA A 194 -8.03 -16.88 21.63
C ALA A 194 -7.62 -16.63 23.09
N SER A 195 -7.04 -17.64 23.74
CA SER A 195 -6.57 -17.60 25.13
C SER A 195 -5.31 -18.46 25.26
N GLY A 196 -4.16 -17.84 25.53
CA GLY A 196 -2.87 -18.50 25.46
C GLY A 196 -2.63 -19.10 24.07
N SER A 197 -2.31 -20.38 24.01
CA SER A 197 -2.10 -21.12 22.76
C SER A 197 -3.37 -21.74 22.16
N LYS A 198 -4.54 -21.57 22.79
CA LYS A 198 -5.80 -22.19 22.37
C LYS A 198 -6.71 -21.20 21.66
N MET A 199 -7.42 -21.70 20.66
CA MET A 199 -8.50 -21.01 19.96
C MET A 199 -9.78 -21.83 20.04
N SER A 200 -10.89 -21.16 20.33
CA SER A 200 -12.23 -21.75 20.32
C SER A 200 -13.12 -21.04 19.30
N PHE A 201 -13.72 -21.82 18.41
CA PHE A 201 -14.62 -21.38 17.36
C PHE A 201 -16.04 -21.88 17.68
N SER A 202 -16.92 -20.96 18.07
CA SER A 202 -18.32 -21.24 18.39
C SER A 202 -19.22 -20.85 17.22
N TYR A 203 -20.00 -21.81 16.72
CA TYR A 203 -20.91 -21.61 15.59
C TYR A 203 -22.24 -22.35 15.81
N ARG A 204 -23.25 -22.02 14.99
CA ARG A 204 -24.53 -22.71 14.99
C ARG A 204 -24.67 -23.57 13.74
N LYS A 205 -25.15 -24.80 13.91
CA LYS A 205 -25.61 -25.67 12.82
C LYS A 205 -27.08 -26.03 13.11
N GLY A 206 -28.00 -25.38 12.40
CA GLY A 206 -29.43 -25.44 12.75
C GLY A 206 -29.70 -24.85 14.15
N SER A 207 -30.35 -25.63 15.02
CA SER A 207 -30.63 -25.24 16.40
C SER A 207 -29.48 -25.54 17.39
N GLN A 208 -28.44 -26.27 16.97
CA GLN A 208 -27.36 -26.69 17.84
C GLN A 208 -26.20 -25.68 17.85
N HIS A 209 -25.72 -25.36 19.05
CA HIS A 209 -24.45 -24.68 19.25
C HIS A 209 -23.32 -25.69 19.29
N LEU A 210 -22.36 -25.53 18.38
CA LEU A 210 -21.17 -26.36 18.27
C LEU A 210 -19.94 -25.52 18.57
N GLN A 211 -18.90 -26.19 19.07
CA GLN A 211 -17.60 -25.59 19.35
C GLN A 211 -16.52 -26.47 18.73
N HIS A 212 -15.62 -25.85 17.98
CA HIS A 212 -14.39 -26.45 17.49
C HIS A 212 -13.21 -25.80 18.23
N GLU A 213 -12.29 -26.63 18.74
CA GLU A 213 -11.07 -26.15 19.38
C GLU A 213 -9.87 -26.45 18.47
N SER A 214 -8.96 -25.49 18.40
CA SER A 214 -7.72 -25.57 17.64
C SER A 214 -6.62 -24.84 18.41
N THR A 215 -5.35 -25.04 18.05
CA THR A 215 -4.28 -24.19 18.57
C THR A 215 -4.10 -22.93 17.70
N VAL A 216 -3.45 -21.91 18.26
CA VAL A 216 -3.05 -20.73 17.48
C VAL A 216 -2.11 -21.12 16.33
N PHE A 217 -1.29 -22.15 16.52
CA PHE A 217 -0.38 -22.66 15.50
C PHE A 217 -1.13 -23.36 14.37
N ASP A 218 -2.02 -24.29 14.69
CA ASP A 218 -2.81 -25.00 13.67
C ASP A 218 -3.67 -24.01 12.86
N PHE A 219 -4.25 -23.00 13.51
CA PHE A 219 -5.00 -21.96 12.81
C PHE A 219 -4.12 -21.09 11.90
N LYS A 220 -2.88 -20.79 12.32
CA LYS A 220 -1.91 -20.10 11.47
C LYS A 220 -1.56 -20.95 10.24
N ASP A 221 -1.39 -22.25 10.41
CA ASP A 221 -1.12 -23.17 9.30
C ASP A 221 -2.31 -23.22 8.33
N SER A 222 -3.56 -23.29 8.83
CA SER A 222 -4.76 -23.21 7.99
C SER A 222 -4.86 -21.88 7.22
N LEU A 223 -4.41 -20.78 7.81
CA LEU A 223 -4.34 -19.48 7.14
C LEU A 223 -3.33 -19.50 6.00
N LEU A 224 -2.13 -20.02 6.23
CA LEU A 224 -1.10 -20.10 5.20
C LEU A 224 -1.50 -21.06 4.09
N GLN A 225 -2.10 -22.20 4.41
CA GLN A 225 -2.65 -23.12 3.40
C GLN A 225 -3.72 -22.47 2.53
N LEU A 226 -4.63 -21.70 3.12
CA LEU A 226 -5.62 -20.94 2.36
C LEU A 226 -4.94 -19.89 1.46
N PHE A 227 -3.95 -19.16 1.98
CA PHE A 227 -3.17 -18.17 1.22
C PHE A 227 -2.46 -18.82 0.02
N ASP A 228 -1.72 -19.90 0.25
CA ASP A 228 -0.95 -20.62 -0.76
C ASP A 228 -1.87 -21.24 -1.83
N GLY A 229 -3.04 -21.73 -1.42
CA GLY A 229 -4.07 -22.25 -2.31
C GLY A 229 -4.68 -21.17 -3.21
N VAL A 230 -5.16 -20.06 -2.65
CA VAL A 230 -5.73 -18.99 -3.49
C VAL A 230 -4.67 -18.34 -4.39
N SER A 231 -3.42 -18.24 -3.90
CA SER A 231 -2.27 -17.78 -4.67
C SER A 231 -2.02 -18.66 -5.90
N ALA A 232 -2.11 -19.98 -5.76
CA ALA A 232 -1.99 -20.94 -6.85
C ALA A 232 -3.12 -20.82 -7.90
N ILE A 233 -4.37 -20.62 -7.46
CA ILE A 233 -5.50 -20.42 -8.37
C ILE A 233 -5.29 -19.14 -9.20
N ILE A 234 -4.86 -18.04 -8.56
CA ILE A 234 -4.57 -16.79 -9.26
C ILE A 234 -3.43 -16.98 -10.28
N LEU A 235 -2.36 -17.68 -9.90
CA LEU A 235 -1.25 -17.98 -10.80
C LEU A 235 -1.71 -18.80 -12.02
N SER A 236 -2.63 -19.75 -11.84
CA SER A 236 -3.16 -20.55 -12.95
C SER A 236 -3.92 -19.70 -13.98
N TRP A 237 -4.67 -18.69 -13.53
CA TRP A 237 -5.32 -17.74 -14.43
C TRP A 237 -4.33 -16.83 -15.14
N PHE A 238 -3.28 -16.34 -14.46
CA PHE A 238 -2.21 -15.60 -15.13
C PHE A 238 -1.43 -16.46 -16.13
N GLY A 239 -1.26 -17.76 -15.84
CA GLY A 239 -0.74 -18.73 -16.79
C GLY A 239 -1.58 -18.80 -18.05
N TYR A 240 -2.91 -18.93 -17.92
CA TYR A 240 -3.82 -18.91 -19.06
C TYR A 240 -3.70 -17.62 -19.91
N LEU A 241 -3.62 -16.45 -19.25
CA LEU A 241 -3.42 -15.18 -19.97
C LEU A 241 -2.09 -15.13 -20.75
N CYS A 242 -1.02 -15.71 -20.19
CA CYS A 242 0.26 -15.80 -20.87
C CYS A 242 0.20 -16.75 -22.07
N GLU A 243 -0.42 -17.93 -21.90
CA GLU A 243 -0.58 -18.93 -22.96
C GLU A 243 -1.40 -18.39 -24.15
N GLU A 244 -2.47 -17.65 -23.88
CA GLU A 244 -3.31 -17.03 -24.92
C GLU A 244 -2.79 -15.66 -25.38
N ASN A 245 -1.63 -15.22 -24.87
CA ASN A 245 -1.00 -13.94 -25.18
C ASN A 245 -1.98 -12.74 -25.07
N ILE A 246 -2.86 -12.77 -24.05
CA ILE A 246 -3.75 -11.65 -23.74
C ILE A 246 -2.90 -10.50 -23.22
N SER A 247 -3.11 -9.31 -23.75
CA SER A 247 -2.32 -8.12 -23.45
C SER A 247 -3.23 -6.90 -23.24
N TYR A 248 -2.62 -5.74 -23.08
CA TYR A 248 -3.34 -4.48 -23.01
C TYR A 248 -4.21 -4.20 -24.25
N ASN A 249 -3.81 -4.70 -25.42
CA ASN A 249 -4.51 -4.43 -26.69
C ASN A 249 -5.90 -5.06 -26.75
N GLU A 250 -6.11 -6.19 -26.08
CA GLU A 250 -7.39 -6.90 -26.00
C GLU A 250 -8.39 -6.21 -25.03
N VAL A 251 -7.85 -5.34 -24.15
CA VAL A 251 -8.60 -4.64 -23.10
C VAL A 251 -8.95 -3.22 -23.51
N TYR A 252 -7.99 -2.50 -24.11
CA TYR A 252 -8.16 -1.08 -24.40
C TYR A 252 -9.18 -0.82 -25.51
N GLY A 253 -10.12 0.09 -25.25
CA GLY A 253 -11.20 0.43 -26.18
C GLY A 253 -12.27 -0.67 -26.33
N ASN A 254 -12.26 -1.70 -25.46
CA ASN A 254 -13.27 -2.74 -25.44
C ASN A 254 -14.39 -2.38 -24.46
N ASP A 255 -15.53 -1.93 -24.99
CA ASP A 255 -16.70 -1.50 -24.20
C ASP A 255 -17.33 -2.61 -23.33
N SER A 256 -16.99 -3.88 -23.59
CA SER A 256 -17.47 -5.01 -22.78
C SER A 256 -16.64 -5.26 -21.51
N VAL A 257 -15.50 -4.58 -21.39
CA VAL A 257 -14.56 -4.75 -20.28
C VAL A 257 -14.86 -3.75 -19.18
N HIS A 258 -14.84 -4.23 -17.94
CA HIS A 258 -15.05 -3.40 -16.76
C HIS A 258 -13.92 -2.37 -16.59
N ASP A 259 -14.24 -1.15 -16.14
CA ASP A 259 -13.26 -0.06 -15.96
C ASP A 259 -12.08 -0.48 -15.06
N ASP A 260 -12.36 -1.20 -13.97
CA ASP A 260 -11.31 -1.75 -13.08
C ASP A 260 -10.32 -2.67 -13.80
N THR A 261 -10.78 -3.45 -14.79
CA THR A 261 -9.92 -4.30 -15.63
C THR A 261 -9.02 -3.43 -16.49
N SER A 262 -9.59 -2.43 -17.17
CA SER A 262 -8.82 -1.48 -17.99
C SER A 262 -7.76 -0.76 -17.16
N HIS A 263 -8.13 -0.31 -15.96
CA HIS A 263 -7.21 0.33 -15.03
C HIS A 263 -6.13 -0.62 -14.52
N PHE A 264 -6.45 -1.90 -14.27
CA PHE A 264 -5.46 -2.91 -13.88
C PHE A 264 -4.41 -3.12 -14.97
N PHE A 265 -4.85 -3.30 -16.22
CA PHE A 265 -3.95 -3.49 -17.36
C PHE A 265 -3.15 -2.22 -17.67
N GLU A 266 -3.73 -1.03 -17.50
CA GLU A 266 -3.00 0.24 -17.60
C GLU A 266 -1.81 0.27 -16.62
N LYS A 267 -2.05 -0.06 -15.34
CA LYS A 267 -0.98 -0.13 -14.33
C LYS A 267 0.10 -1.16 -14.67
N LEU A 268 -0.29 -2.35 -15.11
CA LEU A 268 0.67 -3.37 -15.52
C LEU A 268 1.51 -2.91 -16.73
N SER A 269 0.88 -2.22 -17.69
CA SER A 269 1.56 -1.70 -18.88
C SER A 269 2.64 -0.66 -18.57
N MET A 270 2.72 -0.14 -17.34
CA MET A 270 3.74 0.81 -16.89
C MET A 270 4.70 0.21 -15.87
N SER A 271 4.43 -1.01 -15.41
CA SER A 271 5.20 -1.69 -14.37
C SER A 271 6.39 -2.44 -14.95
N THR A 272 7.50 -2.43 -14.23
CA THR A 272 8.73 -3.18 -14.52
C THR A 272 8.89 -4.30 -13.49
N LEU A 273 9.90 -5.15 -13.64
CA LEU A 273 10.20 -6.25 -12.73
C LEU A 273 10.28 -5.79 -11.26
N PHE A 274 10.96 -4.66 -11.01
CA PHE A 274 11.22 -4.17 -9.63
C PHE A 274 10.44 -2.92 -9.23
N THR A 275 9.75 -2.27 -10.18
CA THR A 275 9.01 -1.04 -9.93
C THR A 275 7.59 -1.16 -10.47
N THR A 276 6.61 -1.21 -9.56
CA THR A 276 5.19 -1.39 -9.89
C THR A 276 4.47 -0.05 -9.91
N CYS A 277 3.65 0.19 -10.93
CA CYS A 277 2.68 1.29 -10.92
C CYS A 277 1.53 0.92 -9.97
N ASP A 278 1.48 1.56 -8.81
CA ASP A 278 0.48 1.30 -7.76
C ASP A 278 -0.87 1.94 -8.09
N LYS A 279 -0.82 3.21 -8.52
CA LYS A 279 -2.02 4.03 -8.79
C LYS A 279 -1.88 4.87 -10.04
N VAL A 280 -3.01 5.02 -10.73
CA VAL A 280 -3.22 6.04 -11.76
C VAL A 280 -4.57 6.69 -11.48
N TYR A 281 -4.62 8.01 -11.36
CA TYR A 281 -5.90 8.69 -11.18
C TYR A 281 -5.91 10.04 -11.87
N GLN A 282 -7.09 10.46 -12.29
CA GLN A 282 -7.32 11.70 -13.02
C GLN A 282 -8.03 12.70 -12.12
N LEU A 283 -7.62 13.96 -12.24
CA LEU A 283 -8.29 15.11 -11.67
C LEU A 283 -8.65 16.08 -12.79
N ASP A 284 -9.90 16.50 -12.84
CA ASP A 284 -10.33 17.58 -13.73
C ASP A 284 -10.10 18.92 -13.00
N ILE A 285 -9.25 19.77 -13.57
CA ILE A 285 -8.95 21.10 -13.05
C ILE A 285 -9.75 22.12 -13.84
N ASP A 286 -10.68 22.81 -13.17
CA ASP A 286 -11.48 23.91 -13.72
C ASP A 286 -11.19 25.17 -12.90
N ASN A 287 -10.36 26.07 -13.44
CA ASN A 287 -9.95 27.30 -12.77
C ASN A 287 -9.82 28.46 -13.77
N GLU A 288 -9.36 29.63 -13.30
CA GLU A 288 -9.17 30.83 -14.13
C GLU A 288 -8.21 30.62 -15.32
N THR A 289 -7.35 29.60 -15.27
CA THR A 289 -6.41 29.26 -16.35
C THR A 289 -6.99 28.32 -17.41
N GLY A 290 -8.23 27.85 -17.22
CA GLY A 290 -8.95 27.00 -18.16
C GLY A 290 -9.33 25.64 -17.57
N LYS A 291 -9.86 24.78 -18.45
CA LYS A 291 -10.14 23.37 -18.14
C LYS A 291 -8.99 22.52 -18.64
N ARG A 292 -8.45 21.69 -17.76
CA ARG A 292 -7.42 20.70 -18.12
C ARG A 292 -7.56 19.44 -17.28
N GLN A 293 -7.07 18.34 -17.81
CA GLN A 293 -6.89 17.10 -17.09
C GLN A 293 -5.52 17.07 -16.41
N HIS A 294 -5.48 16.45 -15.24
CA HIS A 294 -4.26 16.20 -14.50
C HIS A 294 -4.21 14.73 -14.10
N ILE A 295 -3.23 14.00 -14.63
CA ILE A 295 -3.05 12.58 -14.34
C ILE A 295 -1.94 12.40 -13.32
N ASN A 296 -2.21 11.68 -12.25
CA ASN A 296 -1.22 11.26 -11.27
C ASN A 296 -0.90 9.79 -11.47
N VAL A 297 0.39 9.47 -11.57
CA VAL A 297 0.94 8.11 -11.57
C VAL A 297 1.82 7.95 -10.34
N GLU A 298 1.59 6.90 -9.55
CA GLU A 298 2.39 6.57 -8.36
C GLU A 298 3.08 5.22 -8.55
N PHE A 299 4.42 5.24 -8.50
CA PHE A 299 5.25 4.04 -8.50
C PHE A 299 5.67 3.67 -7.09
N ILE A 300 5.65 2.37 -6.82
CA ILE A 300 6.23 1.75 -5.63
C ILE A 300 7.24 0.69 -6.07
N GLY A 301 8.44 0.68 -5.49
CA GLY A 301 9.46 -0.28 -5.91
C GLY A 301 10.80 -0.14 -5.21
N THR A 302 11.84 -0.63 -5.89
CA THR A 302 13.23 -0.54 -5.43
C THR A 302 13.79 0.87 -5.46
N ASP A 303 14.90 1.08 -4.74
CA ASP A 303 15.57 2.37 -4.63
C ASP A 303 16.31 2.73 -5.92
N LEU A 304 15.65 3.52 -6.76
CA LEU A 304 16.21 4.05 -8.00
C LEU A 304 16.96 5.36 -7.76
N ASP A 305 18.10 5.53 -8.42
CA ASP A 305 18.79 6.82 -8.45
C ASP A 305 17.93 7.88 -9.17
N ILE A 306 18.31 9.15 -9.01
CA ILE A 306 17.52 10.28 -9.53
C ILE A 306 17.37 10.21 -11.06
N ASN A 307 18.43 9.86 -11.79
CA ASN A 307 18.37 9.81 -13.26
C ASN A 307 17.50 8.66 -13.73
N SER A 308 17.60 7.51 -13.07
CA SER A 308 16.74 6.35 -13.30
C SER A 308 15.25 6.68 -13.09
N ARG A 309 14.90 7.42 -12.03
CA ARG A 309 13.52 7.88 -11.80
C ARG A 309 13.03 8.85 -12.86
N ILE A 310 13.85 9.83 -13.24
CA ILE A 310 13.48 10.79 -14.29
C ILE A 310 13.24 10.07 -15.61
N PHE A 311 14.15 9.17 -16.00
CA PHE A 311 14.01 8.36 -17.21
C PHE A 311 12.70 7.57 -17.20
N LEU A 312 12.49 6.76 -16.17
CA LEU A 312 11.29 5.92 -16.06
C LEU A 312 10.01 6.77 -16.08
N GLY A 313 10.02 7.90 -15.39
CA GLY A 313 8.88 8.79 -15.34
C GLY A 313 8.57 9.48 -16.67
N ILE A 314 9.57 9.89 -17.44
CA ILE A 314 9.34 10.51 -18.76
C ILE A 314 8.65 9.51 -19.71
N TYR A 315 9.15 8.29 -19.81
CA TYR A 315 8.54 7.26 -20.65
C TYR A 315 7.16 6.83 -20.16
N THR A 316 6.94 6.83 -18.84
CA THR A 316 5.62 6.63 -18.26
C THR A 316 4.66 7.75 -18.67
N ALA A 317 5.09 9.01 -18.59
CA ALA A 317 4.29 10.15 -19.01
C ALA A 317 3.94 10.09 -20.51
N GLU A 318 4.88 9.67 -21.35
CA GLU A 318 4.62 9.40 -22.77
C GLU A 318 3.57 8.31 -22.96
N ARG A 319 3.69 7.18 -22.26
CA ARG A 319 2.70 6.10 -22.33
C ARG A 319 1.32 6.58 -21.91
N VAL A 320 1.19 7.28 -20.78
CA VAL A 320 -0.08 7.84 -20.31
C VAL A 320 -0.67 8.84 -21.28
N PHE A 321 0.16 9.74 -21.84
CA PHE A 321 -0.26 10.72 -22.85
C PHE A 321 -0.93 10.04 -24.04
N GLN A 322 -0.33 8.95 -24.54
CA GLN A 322 -0.86 8.16 -25.66
C GLN A 322 -2.12 7.36 -25.27
N LEU A 323 -2.07 6.64 -24.14
CA LEU A 323 -3.17 5.78 -23.69
C LEU A 323 -4.43 6.57 -23.35
N ARG A 324 -4.29 7.77 -22.78
CA ARG A 324 -5.44 8.60 -22.39
C ARG A 324 -5.80 9.67 -23.41
N GLN A 325 -5.06 9.77 -24.52
CA GLN A 325 -5.27 10.75 -25.59
C GLN A 325 -5.37 12.18 -25.02
N LEU A 326 -4.42 12.53 -24.15
CA LEU A 326 -4.43 13.80 -23.43
C LEU A 326 -4.18 14.98 -24.39
N ALA A 327 -4.74 16.13 -24.06
CA ALA A 327 -4.53 17.38 -24.77
C ALA A 327 -3.19 18.03 -24.35
N LEU A 328 -2.71 19.01 -25.12
CA LEU A 328 -1.40 19.63 -24.89
C LEU A 328 -1.37 20.50 -23.62
N GLU A 329 -2.53 21.01 -23.21
CA GLU A 329 -2.78 21.79 -21.99
C GLU A 329 -2.84 20.94 -20.72
N ASP A 330 -2.93 19.62 -20.86
CA ASP A 330 -3.00 18.68 -19.74
C ASP A 330 -1.63 18.49 -19.07
N THR A 331 -1.65 17.90 -17.89
CA THR A 331 -0.45 17.67 -17.10
C THR A 331 -0.39 16.26 -16.53
N ILE A 332 0.82 15.74 -16.39
CA ILE A 332 1.09 14.43 -15.81
C ILE A 332 2.06 14.61 -14.64
N MET A 333 1.68 14.12 -13.47
CA MET A 333 2.56 14.01 -12.31
C MET A 333 2.95 12.54 -12.11
N VAL A 334 4.25 12.28 -12.09
CA VAL A 334 4.81 10.96 -11.79
C VAL A 334 5.49 11.03 -10.44
N SER A 335 5.08 10.17 -9.51
CA SER A 335 5.64 10.08 -8.17
C SER A 335 6.24 8.70 -7.90
N PHE A 336 7.27 8.67 -7.06
CA PHE A 336 8.07 7.51 -6.73
C PHE A 336 8.16 7.37 -5.22
N LYS A 337 7.86 6.16 -4.75
CA LYS A 337 7.98 5.75 -3.36
C LYS A 337 8.82 4.49 -3.28
N SER A 338 9.91 4.55 -2.52
CA SER A 338 10.77 3.39 -2.26
C SER A 338 11.24 3.41 -0.80
N PRO A 339 11.73 2.29 -0.27
CA PRO A 339 12.05 2.18 1.16
C PRO A 339 13.11 3.18 1.66
N LYS A 340 14.13 3.48 0.84
CA LYS A 340 15.25 4.34 1.22
C LYS A 340 15.24 5.72 0.58
N VAL A 341 14.12 6.14 0.01
CA VAL A 341 13.99 7.44 -0.63
C VAL A 341 12.72 8.13 -0.16
N ALA A 342 12.83 9.37 0.31
CA ALA A 342 11.67 10.21 0.57
C ALA A 342 10.87 10.41 -0.73
N ASN A 343 9.54 10.48 -0.60
CA ASN A 343 8.64 10.58 -1.75
C ASN A 343 9.11 11.65 -2.73
N SER A 344 9.38 11.21 -3.95
CA SER A 344 9.93 12.05 -5.01
C SER A 344 8.94 12.13 -6.16
N PHE A 345 8.88 13.26 -6.85
CA PHE A 345 7.95 13.44 -7.96
C PHE A 345 8.43 14.51 -8.94
N PHE A 346 7.82 14.52 -10.12
CA PHE A 346 7.81 15.68 -10.98
C PHE A 346 6.45 15.81 -11.67
N THR A 347 6.14 17.01 -12.13
CA THR A 347 5.01 17.28 -13.02
C THR A 347 5.53 17.78 -14.35
N VAL A 348 4.96 17.28 -15.45
CA VAL A 348 5.32 17.64 -16.82
C VAL A 348 4.06 18.01 -17.60
N ASP A 349 4.16 19.05 -18.43
CA ASP A 349 3.09 19.45 -19.34
C ASP A 349 3.05 18.51 -20.54
N CYS A 350 1.85 18.14 -20.98
CA CYS A 350 1.67 17.25 -22.13
C CYS A 350 2.23 17.83 -23.44
N SER A 351 2.38 19.15 -23.55
CA SER A 351 3.09 19.79 -24.68
C SER A 351 4.55 19.34 -24.80
N VAL A 352 5.27 19.17 -23.68
CA VAL A 352 6.65 18.68 -23.65
C VAL A 352 6.70 17.22 -24.08
N ILE A 353 5.77 16.41 -23.56
CA ILE A 353 5.65 14.99 -23.91
C ILE A 353 5.30 14.81 -25.39
N ASN A 354 4.40 15.63 -25.92
CA ASN A 354 4.08 15.62 -27.35
C ASN A 354 5.30 15.97 -28.22
N ASP A 355 6.12 16.94 -27.80
CA ASP A 355 7.35 17.27 -28.54
C ASP A 355 8.37 16.13 -28.50
N LEU A 356 8.46 15.40 -27.38
CA LEU A 356 9.27 14.18 -27.25
C LEU A 356 8.76 13.07 -28.17
N SER A 357 7.47 12.73 -28.12
CA SER A 357 6.87 11.66 -28.94
C SER A 357 6.95 11.94 -30.44
N ASN A 358 6.99 13.21 -30.84
CA ASN A 358 7.17 13.63 -32.24
C ASN A 358 8.65 13.78 -32.63
N GLY A 359 9.61 13.46 -31.75
CA GLY A 359 11.05 13.56 -32.00
C GLY A 359 11.57 14.98 -32.20
N LYS A 360 10.85 15.99 -31.71
CA LYS A 360 11.32 17.39 -31.75
C LYS A 360 12.34 17.70 -30.66
N ILE A 361 12.23 16.99 -29.54
CA ILE A 361 13.19 17.01 -28.44
C ILE A 361 13.57 15.57 -28.09
N ASP A 362 14.72 15.39 -27.47
CA ASP A 362 15.12 14.09 -26.89
C ASP A 362 14.83 14.00 -25.38
N THR A 363 15.07 12.82 -24.80
CA THR A 363 14.83 12.55 -23.37
C THR A 363 15.67 13.42 -22.44
N GLU A 364 16.88 13.81 -22.86
CA GLU A 364 17.77 14.67 -22.08
C GLU A 364 17.26 16.11 -22.08
N GLU A 365 16.82 16.62 -23.23
CA GLU A 365 16.16 17.91 -23.35
C GLU A 365 14.85 17.96 -22.54
N ALA A 366 14.03 16.91 -22.58
CA ALA A 366 12.82 16.79 -21.76
C ALA A 366 13.14 16.82 -20.25
N SER A 367 14.16 16.08 -19.81
CA SER A 367 14.67 16.11 -18.44
C SER A 367 15.09 17.53 -18.02
N GLN A 368 15.83 18.24 -18.86
CA GLN A 368 16.26 19.62 -18.57
C GLN A 368 15.07 20.59 -18.46
N ILE A 369 14.02 20.42 -19.25
CA ILE A 369 12.79 21.20 -19.14
C ILE A 369 12.11 20.95 -17.79
N ILE A 370 11.99 19.68 -17.38
CA ILE A 370 11.40 19.28 -16.09
C ILE A 370 12.18 19.90 -14.93
N TRP A 371 13.51 19.83 -14.94
CA TRP A 371 14.35 20.43 -13.90
C TRP A 371 14.19 21.95 -13.79
N LYS A 372 13.95 22.65 -14.92
CA LYS A 372 13.74 24.10 -14.95
C LYS A 372 12.33 24.50 -14.50
N SER A 373 11.35 23.59 -14.51
CA SER A 373 9.93 23.88 -14.20
C SER A 373 9.66 24.26 -12.75
N LYS A 374 10.57 23.93 -11.82
CA LYS A 374 10.38 24.00 -10.35
C LYS A 374 9.24 23.12 -9.78
N ASN A 375 8.57 22.32 -10.62
CA ASN A 375 7.57 21.34 -10.21
C ASN A 375 8.20 19.94 -10.12
N ILE A 376 9.32 19.86 -9.41
CA ILE A 376 10.13 18.64 -9.24
C ILE A 376 10.70 18.60 -7.83
N LEU A 377 10.64 17.41 -7.23
CA LEU A 377 11.26 17.11 -5.95
C LEU A 377 11.88 15.72 -6.05
N MET A 378 13.22 15.65 -6.08
CA MET A 378 13.96 14.39 -6.22
C MET A 378 14.94 14.24 -5.05
N PHE A 379 14.63 13.34 -4.13
CA PHE A 379 15.50 13.03 -3.01
C PHE A 379 16.53 11.96 -3.37
N PRO A 380 17.78 12.04 -2.87
CA PRO A 380 18.76 10.98 -3.03
C PRO A 380 18.39 9.73 -2.22
N ILE A 381 19.01 8.59 -2.56
CA ILE A 381 18.90 7.36 -1.76
C ILE A 381 19.61 7.59 -0.42
N ASN A 382 18.95 7.19 0.67
CA ASN A 382 19.60 7.08 1.97
C ASN A 382 20.51 5.84 1.98
N ASP A 383 21.81 6.07 2.04
CA ASP A 383 22.85 5.03 2.07
C ASP A 383 23.19 4.55 3.50
N GLU A 384 22.51 5.09 4.52
CA GLU A 384 22.70 4.64 5.90
C GLU A 384 22.25 3.18 6.07
N ASP A 385 23.03 2.41 6.82
CA ASP A 385 22.66 1.03 7.19
C ASP A 385 21.57 1.08 8.27
N ARG A 386 20.32 0.90 7.82
CA ARG A 386 19.12 1.09 8.62
C ARG A 386 18.20 -0.10 8.48
N ASN A 387 17.60 -0.48 9.60
CA ASN A 387 16.59 -1.52 9.64
C ASN A 387 15.20 -0.92 9.48
N GLU A 388 14.59 -1.12 8.30
CA GLU A 388 13.21 -0.70 8.00
C GLU A 388 12.18 -1.22 9.01
N PHE A 389 12.44 -2.37 9.65
CA PHE A 389 11.57 -2.89 10.71
C PHE A 389 11.55 -1.97 11.93
N GLU A 390 12.69 -1.40 12.34
CA GLU A 390 12.74 -0.53 13.51
C GLU A 390 11.97 0.77 13.29
N ASP A 391 11.91 1.26 12.05
CA ASP A 391 11.16 2.46 11.72
C ASP A 391 9.64 2.24 11.79
N ASN A 392 9.17 1.06 11.39
CA ASN A 392 7.75 0.70 11.43
C ASN A 392 7.20 0.54 12.86
N PHE A 393 8.06 0.21 13.83
CA PHE A 393 7.66 -0.06 15.22
C PHE A 393 8.32 0.90 16.22
N ARG A 394 8.85 2.03 15.76
CA ARG A 394 9.44 3.03 16.64
C ARG A 394 8.39 3.58 17.59
N TYR A 395 8.71 3.58 18.87
CA TYR A 395 7.82 4.07 19.91
C TYR A 395 8.62 4.87 20.95
N TYR A 396 8.16 6.09 21.21
CA TYR A 396 8.61 6.89 22.32
C TYR A 396 7.59 6.75 23.45
N PRO A 397 7.98 6.21 24.62
CA PRO A 397 7.05 6.02 25.71
C PRO A 397 6.54 7.36 26.25
N ASP A 398 5.26 7.38 26.60
CA ASP A 398 4.70 8.49 27.34
C ASP A 398 5.45 8.72 28.66
N ILE A 399 5.55 9.98 29.08
CA ILE A 399 6.24 10.38 30.30
C ILE A 399 5.24 11.09 31.20
N GLU A 400 4.99 10.56 32.40
CA GLU A 400 4.01 11.10 33.33
C GLU A 400 4.61 11.34 34.72
N ASN A 401 4.26 12.49 35.32
CA ASN A 401 4.46 12.76 36.74
C ASN A 401 3.23 13.45 37.34
N ASP A 402 3.34 13.94 38.57
CA ASP A 402 2.22 14.59 39.28
C ASP A 402 1.78 15.93 38.65
N ASP A 403 2.65 16.58 37.87
CA ASP A 403 2.45 17.92 37.33
C ASP A 403 2.05 17.92 35.85
N PHE A 404 2.53 16.95 35.07
CA PHE A 404 2.25 16.85 33.65
C PHE A 404 2.26 15.41 33.11
N TYR A 405 1.71 15.28 31.91
CA TYR A 405 1.73 14.07 31.08
C TYR A 405 2.18 14.47 29.67
N ILE A 406 3.27 13.87 29.20
CA ILE A 406 3.85 14.05 27.86
C ILE A 406 3.48 12.83 27.03
N THR A 407 2.97 13.07 25.83
CA THR A 407 2.61 12.03 24.86
C THR A 407 2.87 12.54 23.44
N GLU A 408 2.60 11.68 22.45
CA GLU A 408 2.76 11.99 21.02
C GLU A 408 4.17 12.53 20.71
N ILE A 409 5.19 11.93 21.32
CA ILE A 409 6.58 12.27 21.09
C ILE A 409 6.98 11.71 19.71
N GLU A 410 7.36 12.61 18.81
CA GLU A 410 7.67 12.32 17.41
C GLU A 410 9.06 12.87 17.06
N ASP A 411 9.86 12.07 16.36
CA ASP A 411 11.09 12.52 15.72
C ASP A 411 10.72 13.32 14.45
N ILE A 412 11.15 14.58 14.37
CA ILE A 412 10.94 15.48 13.23
C ILE A 412 12.28 16.08 12.77
N SER A 413 13.35 15.32 12.93
CA SER A 413 14.73 15.71 12.62
C SER A 413 14.94 15.95 11.12
N PHE A 414 15.95 16.77 10.81
CA PHE A 414 16.48 17.02 9.48
C PHE A 414 17.95 16.60 9.44
N ASP A 415 18.56 16.58 8.26
CA ASP A 415 19.95 16.17 8.02
C ASP A 415 20.96 16.80 9.01
N ASP A 416 20.77 18.07 9.37
CA ASP A 416 21.69 18.85 10.20
C ASP A 416 21.19 19.13 11.63
N GLN A 417 19.93 18.79 11.93
CA GLN A 417 19.28 19.16 13.20
C GLN A 417 18.43 18.03 13.76
N LYS A 418 18.72 17.64 15.00
CA LYS A 418 17.93 16.71 15.79
C LYS A 418 16.75 17.45 16.40
N ARG A 419 15.54 17.04 16.07
CA ARG A 419 14.31 17.73 16.48
C ARG A 419 13.27 16.77 17.00
N PHE A 420 12.60 17.14 18.09
CA PHE A 420 11.43 16.43 18.60
C PHE A 420 10.19 17.31 18.58
N LYS A 421 9.04 16.68 18.36
CA LYS A 421 7.71 17.26 18.56
C LYS A 421 7.01 16.46 19.65
N ALA A 422 6.29 17.12 20.57
CA ALA A 422 5.48 16.43 21.57
C ALA A 422 4.25 17.25 21.99
N VAL A 423 3.30 16.56 22.62
CA VAL A 423 2.15 17.16 23.29
C VAL A 423 2.30 16.99 24.79
N ALA A 424 2.02 18.03 25.56
CA ALA A 424 2.03 17.94 27.02
C ALA A 424 0.73 18.49 27.63
N TYR A 425 0.20 17.75 28.60
CA TYR A 425 -0.97 18.11 29.39
C TYR A 425 -0.54 18.54 30.78
N LEU A 426 -0.86 19.77 31.17
CA LEU A 426 -0.44 20.34 32.44
C LEU A 426 -1.56 20.24 33.47
N LYS A 427 -1.44 19.29 34.41
CA LYS A 427 -2.50 18.90 35.37
C LYS A 427 -2.93 20.04 36.28
N ARG A 428 -2.01 20.97 36.62
CA ARG A 428 -2.23 22.04 37.62
C ARG A 428 -1.84 23.44 37.14
N ALA A 429 -1.54 23.64 35.86
CA ALA A 429 -1.09 24.94 35.37
C ALA A 429 -2.23 25.97 35.30
N LYS A 430 -2.20 26.94 36.21
CA LYS A 430 -3.16 28.06 36.27
C LYS A 430 -2.55 29.42 35.95
N ARG A 431 -1.22 29.51 35.83
CA ARG A 431 -0.49 30.77 35.65
C ARG A 431 0.73 30.56 34.75
N PRO A 432 1.16 31.58 33.98
CA PRO A 432 2.31 31.48 33.08
C PRO A 432 3.61 30.99 33.75
N ASN A 433 3.88 31.38 35.00
CA ASN A 433 5.10 30.93 35.70
C ASN A 433 5.10 29.43 35.99
N HIS A 434 3.95 28.83 36.31
CA HIS A 434 3.87 27.38 36.49
C HIS A 434 4.13 26.65 35.16
N VAL A 435 3.57 27.18 34.07
CA VAL A 435 3.80 26.64 32.72
C VAL A 435 5.28 26.70 32.36
N LYS A 436 5.97 27.81 32.63
CA LYS A 436 7.40 27.94 32.34
C LYS A 436 8.27 26.93 33.09
N ASN A 437 7.97 26.69 34.37
CA ASN A 437 8.67 25.69 35.16
C ASN A 437 8.47 24.29 34.58
N ALA A 438 7.21 23.91 34.30
CA ALA A 438 6.87 22.63 33.69
C ALA A 438 7.53 22.46 32.32
N VAL A 439 7.51 23.50 31.47
CA VAL A 439 8.18 23.51 30.16
C VAL A 439 9.67 23.24 30.27
N SER A 440 10.35 23.86 31.25
CA SER A 440 11.78 23.65 31.45
C SER A 440 12.08 22.19 31.84
N GLU A 441 11.24 21.59 32.68
CA GLU A 441 11.36 20.19 33.07
C GLU A 441 11.06 19.23 31.90
N ILE A 442 9.97 19.48 31.16
CA ILE A 442 9.60 18.72 29.96
C ILE A 442 10.73 18.74 28.92
N ILE A 443 11.31 19.92 28.66
CA ILE A 443 12.45 20.06 27.76
C ILE A 443 13.62 19.20 28.24
N ASN A 444 13.96 19.24 29.53
CA ASN A 444 15.06 18.43 30.06
C ASN A 444 14.82 16.92 29.98
N LEU A 445 13.56 16.47 29.97
CA LEU A 445 13.19 15.06 29.80
C LEU A 445 13.25 14.62 28.33
N ILE A 446 12.81 15.46 27.40
CA ILE A 446 12.76 15.14 25.95
C ILE A 446 14.13 15.33 25.30
N LYS A 447 14.88 16.35 25.70
CA LYS A 447 16.17 16.72 25.10
C LYS A 447 17.17 15.57 24.98
N PRO A 448 17.38 14.70 26.00
CA PRO A 448 18.33 13.60 25.92
C PRO A 448 17.77 12.33 25.25
N LEU A 449 16.50 12.31 24.80
CA LEU A 449 15.91 11.11 24.19
C LEU A 449 16.70 10.72 22.94
N GLU A 450 17.06 9.44 22.84
CA GLU A 450 17.70 8.89 21.64
C GLU A 450 16.72 8.93 20.47
N ASN A 451 17.14 9.49 19.34
CA ASN A 451 16.40 9.33 18.10
C ASN A 451 17.16 8.38 17.17
N TYR A 452 16.41 7.62 16.39
CA TYR A 452 17.01 6.50 15.70
C TYR A 452 17.38 6.84 14.26
N GLY A 453 16.72 7.77 13.54
CA GLY A 453 16.97 8.07 12.12
C GLY A 453 15.75 7.82 11.23
N PHE A 454 15.86 7.73 9.91
CA PHE A 454 14.79 7.18 9.06
C PHE A 454 15.40 6.40 7.90
N SER A 455 14.78 5.31 7.48
CA SER A 455 15.24 4.55 6.30
C SER A 455 15.09 5.40 5.04
N SER A 456 14.02 6.17 4.91
CA SER A 456 13.70 6.96 3.71
C SER A 456 14.59 8.19 3.50
N ASN A 457 15.14 8.79 4.56
CA ASN A 457 15.87 10.04 4.48
C ASN A 457 16.88 10.19 5.62
N LYS A 458 18.02 10.82 5.29
CA LYS A 458 19.05 11.15 6.25
C LYS A 458 18.54 12.17 7.25
N VAL A 459 18.86 11.98 8.52
CA VAL A 459 18.57 12.95 9.59
C VAL A 459 19.68 12.90 10.62
N LYS A 460 19.89 14.00 11.35
CA LYS A 460 20.77 14.00 12.52
C LYS A 460 20.15 13.14 13.61
N HIS A 461 20.80 12.03 13.95
CA HIS A 461 20.28 11.07 14.92
C HIS A 461 21.32 10.52 15.90
N GLY A 462 20.84 9.90 16.98
CA GLY A 462 21.65 9.24 18.01
C GLY A 462 21.35 9.76 19.43
N LYS A 463 22.33 9.61 20.32
CA LYS A 463 22.20 9.92 21.76
C LYS A 463 22.56 11.36 22.13
N MET A 464 22.89 12.22 21.16
CA MET A 464 23.12 13.63 21.44
C MET A 464 21.84 14.35 21.86
N ASP A 465 21.98 15.46 22.57
CA ASP A 465 20.85 16.33 22.89
C ASP A 465 20.14 16.83 21.62
N ALA A 466 18.82 16.99 21.70
CA ALA A 466 18.03 17.63 20.66
C ALA A 466 18.42 19.10 20.50
N ASP A 467 18.54 19.54 19.25
CA ASP A 467 18.80 20.94 18.91
C ASP A 467 17.52 21.79 19.05
N ILE A 468 16.38 21.21 18.67
CA ILE A 468 15.06 21.85 18.69
C ILE A 468 14.01 20.93 19.31
N ILE A 469 13.14 21.49 20.16
CA ILE A 469 11.96 20.79 20.67
C ILE A 469 10.73 21.66 20.46
N TYR A 470 9.72 21.12 19.79
CA TYR A 470 8.44 21.77 19.59
C TYR A 470 7.36 21.12 20.46
N LEU A 471 6.73 21.89 21.35
CA LEU A 471 5.72 21.40 22.27
C LEU A 471 4.40 22.11 22.06
N VAL A 472 3.31 21.35 22.15
CA VAL A 472 1.96 21.92 22.27
C VAL A 472 1.41 21.61 23.66
N LEU A 473 0.99 22.65 24.37
CA LEU A 473 0.55 22.55 25.76
C LEU A 473 -0.97 22.66 25.88
N TYR A 474 -1.57 21.75 26.62
CA TYR A 474 -3.00 21.74 26.94
C TYR A 474 -3.26 21.62 28.44
N LYS A 475 -4.46 22.01 28.90
CA LYS A 475 -4.89 21.86 30.30
C LYS A 475 -5.35 20.43 30.61
N LYS A 476 -6.04 19.78 29.68
CA LYS A 476 -6.68 18.47 29.85
C LYS A 476 -6.45 17.57 28.64
N GLU A 477 -6.28 16.29 28.93
CA GLU A 477 -6.20 15.25 27.92
C GLU A 477 -7.56 15.07 27.25
N VAL A 478 -7.57 15.18 25.93
CA VAL A 478 -8.74 15.00 25.07
C VAL A 478 -8.30 14.26 23.81
N ARG A 479 -9.13 13.32 23.35
CA ARG A 479 -8.73 12.45 22.23
C ARG A 479 -8.70 13.20 20.89
N ARG A 480 -9.75 13.96 20.54
CA ARG A 480 -9.89 14.71 19.27
C ARG A 480 -10.89 15.87 19.41
N GLY A 481 -10.94 16.76 18.41
CA GLY A 481 -12.01 17.76 18.26
C GLY A 481 -11.56 19.20 18.53
N LYS A 482 -12.54 20.10 18.68
CA LYS A 482 -12.32 21.54 18.88
C LYS A 482 -11.42 21.87 20.08
N ASP A 483 -11.42 21.00 21.09
CA ASP A 483 -10.60 21.17 22.31
C ASP A 483 -9.11 20.86 22.10
N ARG A 484 -8.72 20.39 20.91
CA ARG A 484 -7.31 20.31 20.45
C ARG A 484 -6.97 21.37 19.40
N ALA A 485 -7.89 22.28 19.06
CA ALA A 485 -7.61 23.32 18.07
C ALA A 485 -6.60 24.34 18.62
N LEU A 486 -5.65 24.75 17.78
CA LEU A 486 -4.65 25.76 18.10
C LEU A 486 -5.22 27.17 17.88
N LEU A 487 -6.34 27.47 18.53
CA LEU A 487 -7.06 28.73 18.37
C LEU A 487 -7.14 29.48 19.70
N PRO A 488 -7.12 30.82 19.68
CA PRO A 488 -7.28 31.62 20.89
C PRO A 488 -8.53 31.29 21.72
N ASN A 489 -9.64 30.97 21.06
CA ASN A 489 -10.91 30.66 21.72
C ASN A 489 -10.97 29.23 22.31
N ASN A 490 -9.93 28.41 22.14
CA ASN A 490 -9.86 27.11 22.78
C ASN A 490 -9.33 27.25 24.22
N ASP A 491 -10.22 27.11 25.20
CA ASP A 491 -9.87 27.19 26.62
C ASP A 491 -8.89 26.11 27.09
N ASN A 492 -8.80 25.00 26.36
CA ASN A 492 -7.89 23.90 26.67
C ASN A 492 -6.46 24.19 26.19
N PHE A 493 -6.28 24.98 25.12
CA PHE A 493 -4.98 25.30 24.53
C PHE A 493 -4.25 26.38 25.35
N ILE A 494 -3.04 26.08 25.79
CA ILE A 494 -2.23 26.98 26.63
C ILE A 494 -1.23 27.75 25.77
N ALA A 495 -0.33 27.05 25.08
CA ALA A 495 0.73 27.65 24.29
C ALA A 495 1.37 26.64 23.33
N GLN A 496 1.97 27.13 22.25
CA GLN A 496 3.01 26.41 21.51
C GLN A 496 4.38 26.88 22.00
N ILE A 497 5.28 25.95 22.24
CA ILE A 497 6.64 26.22 22.71
C ILE A 497 7.63 25.73 21.67
N GLN A 498 8.66 26.52 21.43
CA GLN A 498 9.83 26.06 20.71
C GLN A 498 11.08 26.29 21.56
N TYR A 499 11.75 25.20 21.94
CA TYR A 499 13.14 25.23 22.40
C TYR A 499 14.06 25.20 21.17
N ASP A 500 15.09 26.03 21.18
CA ASP A 500 16.13 26.05 20.15
C ASP A 500 17.46 26.49 20.79
N ILE A 501 18.47 25.63 20.67
CA ILE A 501 19.82 25.89 21.19
C ILE A 501 20.47 27.12 20.54
N ASP A 502 20.17 27.38 19.27
CA ASP A 502 20.70 28.50 18.48
C ASP A 502 19.85 29.76 18.62
N MET A 503 18.70 29.69 19.31
CA MET A 503 17.75 30.80 19.46
C MET A 503 17.20 31.37 18.13
N LYS A 504 17.12 30.54 17.07
CA LYS A 504 16.60 30.95 15.75
C LYS A 504 15.09 30.75 15.63
N PHE A 505 14.55 29.75 16.30
CA PHE A 505 13.13 29.36 16.32
C PHE A 505 12.50 29.22 14.93
N PRO A 506 12.99 28.26 14.09
CA PRO A 506 12.58 28.13 12.69
C PRO A 506 11.16 27.58 12.47
N ILE A 507 10.52 26.99 13.49
CA ILE A 507 9.22 26.33 13.31
C ILE A 507 8.14 27.40 13.52
N ASN A 508 7.58 27.89 12.42
CA ASN A 508 6.52 28.89 12.45
C ASN A 508 5.33 28.43 11.59
N ASN A 509 4.12 28.56 12.11
CA ASN A 509 2.87 28.33 11.40
C ASN A 509 2.14 29.65 11.21
N SER A 510 2.28 30.26 10.02
CA SER A 510 1.71 31.58 9.71
C SER A 510 0.18 31.65 9.83
N PHE A 511 -0.52 30.52 9.70
CA PHE A 511 -1.97 30.47 9.84
C PHE A 511 -2.43 30.61 11.30
N VAL A 512 -1.64 30.08 12.23
CA VAL A 512 -1.96 29.99 13.67
C VAL A 512 -1.25 31.08 14.48
N ASP A 513 0.06 31.20 14.30
CA ASP A 513 0.95 31.99 15.16
C ASP A 513 0.59 33.47 15.18
N LYS A 514 0.00 33.99 14.09
CA LYS A 514 -0.45 35.39 13.99
C LYS A 514 -1.50 35.78 15.03
N TYR A 515 -2.18 34.80 15.63
CA TYR A 515 -3.19 35.02 16.66
C TYR A 515 -2.66 34.81 18.09
N LEU A 516 -1.37 34.49 18.26
CA LEU A 516 -0.76 34.14 19.54
C LEU A 516 0.15 35.26 20.07
N LYS A 517 0.32 35.31 21.39
CA LYS A 517 1.23 36.25 22.05
C LYS A 517 2.63 35.65 22.13
N LYS A 518 3.52 36.12 21.25
CA LYS A 518 4.91 35.67 21.16
C LYS A 518 5.79 36.30 22.26
N ARG A 519 6.58 35.48 22.97
CA ARG A 519 7.54 35.91 24.00
C ARG A 519 8.78 35.03 23.97
N HIS A 520 9.96 35.63 24.01
CA HIS A 520 11.24 34.91 23.98
C HIS A 520 11.92 34.97 25.35
N GLU A 521 12.43 33.84 25.82
CA GLU A 521 13.22 33.71 27.04
C GLU A 521 14.41 32.79 26.79
N LYS A 522 15.58 33.39 26.51
CA LYS A 522 16.81 32.67 26.15
C LYS A 522 16.55 31.69 24.99
N THR A 523 16.76 30.40 25.21
CA THR A 523 16.60 29.30 24.25
C THR A 523 15.16 28.83 24.08
N ILE A 524 14.16 29.53 24.64
CA ILE A 524 12.75 29.13 24.56
C ILE A 524 11.90 30.28 24.02
N GLN A 525 11.11 29.98 22.99
CA GLN A 525 10.05 30.82 22.47
C GLN A 525 8.70 30.27 22.92
N TYR A 526 7.87 31.16 23.44
CA TYR A 526 6.49 30.89 23.86
C TYR A 526 5.54 31.62 22.92
N ASN A 527 4.66 30.89 22.25
CA ASN A 527 3.51 31.43 21.53
C ASN A 527 2.26 31.15 22.37
N TRP A 528 1.92 32.10 23.25
CA TRP A 528 0.84 31.94 24.21
C TRP A 528 -0.54 32.10 23.56
N ASN A 529 -1.50 31.27 23.96
CA ASN A 529 -2.89 31.59 23.76
C ASN A 529 -3.18 32.94 24.47
N PRO A 530 -3.69 33.97 23.75
CA PRO A 530 -3.95 35.27 24.36
C PRO A 530 -5.00 35.25 25.47
N ASN A 531 -5.83 34.19 25.54
CA ASN A 531 -6.90 33.97 26.51
C ASN A 531 -6.51 33.03 27.67
N PHE A 532 -5.27 32.55 27.73
CA PHE A 532 -4.78 31.72 28.84
C PHE A 532 -4.50 32.53 30.11
#